data_AF-A0AAN0IL12-F1
#
_entry.id   AF-A0AAN0IL12-F1
#
_cell.length_a   1.000
_cell.length_b   1.000
_cell.length_c   1.000
_cell.angle_alpha   90.00
_cell.angle_beta   90.00
_cell.angle_gamma   90.00
#
_symmetry.space_group_name_H-M   'P 1'
#
loop_
_entity.id
_entity.type
_entity.pdbx_description
1 polymer ?
#
loop_
_entity_poly.entity_id
_entity_poly.type
_entity_poly.pdbx_seq_one_letter_code
_entity_poly.pdbx_strand_id
1 'polypeptide(L)'
;MEQRLHVGPPEAGSERERIFNESLGLVRDVILSVVKKRKDGTETEEVPFVDALLQSQVPDDQIISDAVTFMVGGLHTSGYLLVWATYYMSQHLEVLNSVVAEMRKEVGNDRSEKLYEYAYSTTSYLRKVLDETLRLSTLAPYAARYSEEDITVGEYSIPAGTPIIDALGVSLKNECLWKNVHKFDPEHFGSCALQSKDSMAFSPFGMGRRKCPGYQFSYVEVSIFLTLLLQRFNLKPVSDKGVGMVHGLVTSPSEPLYYTVHPIASDESTTEE
;
A
#
# COMPACT_ATOMS: atom_id res chain seq x y z
N MET A 1 9.06 -9.02 -4.74
CA MET A 1 10.48 -8.91 -5.16
C MET A 1 11.23 -10.24 -5.08
N GLU A 2 10.83 -11.19 -4.22
CA GLU A 2 11.59 -12.43 -3.98
C GLU A 2 11.15 -13.65 -4.81
N GLN A 3 9.96 -13.66 -5.40
CA GLN A 3 9.56 -14.79 -6.27
C GLN A 3 10.33 -14.90 -7.59
N ARG A 4 11.16 -13.91 -7.94
CA ARG A 4 12.00 -13.94 -9.17
C ARG A 4 13.41 -14.44 -8.93
N LEU A 5 13.77 -14.81 -7.70
CA LEU A 5 15.12 -15.21 -7.35
C LEU A 5 15.14 -16.72 -7.02
N HIS A 6 15.12 -17.55 -8.06
CA HIS A 6 15.47 -18.98 -7.95
C HIS A 6 16.98 -19.22 -7.70
N VAL A 7 17.69 -18.16 -7.30
CA VAL A 7 19.14 -18.08 -7.20
C VAL A 7 19.47 -17.31 -5.92
N GLY A 8 20.54 -17.72 -5.25
CA GLY A 8 21.02 -17.10 -3.99
C GLY A 8 21.33 -15.60 -4.11
N PRO A 9 21.82 -14.94 -3.06
CA PRO A 9 22.27 -13.55 -3.17
C PRO A 9 23.28 -13.37 -4.32
N PRO A 10 23.39 -12.17 -4.92
CA PRO A 10 24.37 -11.92 -5.98
C PRO A 10 25.78 -12.31 -5.51
N GLU A 11 26.46 -13.18 -6.27
CA GLU A 11 27.83 -13.58 -5.95
C GLU A 11 28.81 -12.45 -6.24
N ALA A 12 29.91 -12.39 -5.49
CA ALA A 12 30.94 -11.38 -5.67
C ALA A 12 31.55 -11.47 -7.08
N GLY A 13 31.61 -10.33 -7.78
CA GLY A 13 32.06 -10.21 -9.17
C GLY A 13 31.04 -10.65 -10.22
N SER A 14 29.84 -11.08 -9.81
CA SER A 14 28.81 -11.53 -10.75
C SER A 14 28.15 -10.36 -11.50
N GLU A 15 27.61 -10.65 -12.68
CA GLU A 15 26.81 -9.69 -13.43
C GLU A 15 25.62 -9.16 -12.62
N ARG A 16 25.05 -10.01 -11.75
CA ARG A 16 23.93 -9.63 -10.89
C ARG A 16 24.34 -8.68 -9.78
N GLU A 17 25.55 -8.83 -9.22
CA GLU A 17 26.11 -7.87 -8.27
C GLU A 17 26.39 -6.53 -8.98
N ARG A 18 26.94 -6.58 -10.20
CA ARG A 18 27.17 -5.39 -11.02
C ARG A 18 25.87 -4.62 -11.28
N ILE A 19 24.82 -5.29 -11.78
CA ILE A 19 23.50 -4.68 -12.02
C ILE A 19 22.90 -4.12 -10.73
N PHE A 20 23.02 -4.84 -9.61
CA PHE A 20 22.53 -4.38 -8.32
C PHE A 20 23.24 -3.08 -7.88
N ASN A 21 24.56 -3.06 -7.95
CA ASN A 21 25.36 -1.90 -7.56
C ASN A 21 25.13 -0.69 -8.49
N GLU A 22 25.00 -0.91 -9.80
CA GLU A 22 24.64 0.14 -10.78
C GLU A 22 23.25 0.72 -10.48
N SER A 23 22.26 -0.14 -10.20
CA SER A 23 20.90 0.29 -9.86
C SER A 23 20.85 1.04 -8.53
N LEU A 24 21.59 0.56 -7.53
CA LEU A 24 21.72 1.22 -6.22
C LEU A 24 22.39 2.59 -6.35
N GLY A 25 23.42 2.68 -7.21
CA GLY A 25 24.09 3.94 -7.57
C GLY A 25 23.09 4.94 -8.17
N LEU A 26 22.33 4.51 -9.19
CA LEU A 26 21.31 5.36 -9.83
C LEU A 26 20.28 5.90 -8.82
N VAL A 27 19.74 5.05 -7.95
CA VAL A 27 18.77 5.47 -6.93
C VAL A 27 19.39 6.50 -5.98
N ARG A 28 20.62 6.25 -5.51
CA ARG A 28 21.33 7.18 -4.62
C ARG A 28 21.60 8.51 -5.31
N ASP A 29 22.05 8.50 -6.56
CA ASP A 29 22.38 9.70 -7.33
C ASP A 29 21.14 10.58 -7.56
N VAL A 30 19.99 9.96 -7.87
CA VAL A 30 18.71 10.68 -8.01
C VAL A 30 18.34 11.34 -6.68
N ILE A 31 18.36 10.61 -5.57
CA ILE A 31 18.00 11.17 -4.25
C ILE A 31 18.98 12.28 -3.84
N LEU A 32 20.28 12.08 -4.04
CA LEU A 32 21.31 13.08 -3.81
C LEU A 32 21.07 14.35 -4.63
N SER A 33 20.69 14.20 -5.90
CA SER A 33 20.39 15.35 -6.75
C SER A 33 19.20 16.16 -6.24
N VAL A 34 18.16 15.48 -5.74
CA VAL A 34 16.99 16.12 -5.11
C VAL A 34 17.42 16.83 -3.83
N VAL A 35 18.14 16.15 -2.93
CA VAL A 35 18.61 16.71 -1.66
C VAL A 35 19.45 17.97 -1.89
N LYS A 36 20.42 17.94 -2.81
CA LYS A 36 21.25 19.11 -3.15
C LYS A 36 20.39 20.26 -3.67
N LYS A 37 19.51 19.99 -4.65
CA LYS A 37 18.61 21.00 -5.21
C LYS A 37 17.72 21.66 -4.17
N ARG A 38 17.22 20.90 -3.19
CA ARG A 38 16.37 21.44 -2.10
C ARG A 38 17.19 22.27 -1.12
N LYS A 39 18.43 21.88 -0.79
CA LYS A 39 19.36 22.68 0.04
C LYS A 39 19.72 24.02 -0.59
N ASP A 40 19.84 24.05 -1.91
CA ASP A 40 20.22 25.27 -2.65
C ASP A 40 19.07 26.30 -2.77
N GLY A 41 17.92 26.07 -2.13
CA GLY A 41 16.91 27.10 -1.88
C GLY A 41 15.78 27.17 -2.90
N THR A 42 15.15 26.04 -3.25
CA THR A 42 13.81 26.08 -3.85
C THR A 42 12.75 26.08 -2.75
N GLU A 43 12.37 27.27 -2.27
CA GLU A 43 11.15 27.43 -1.48
C GLU A 43 9.95 27.09 -2.38
N THR A 44 9.21 26.06 -1.99
CA THR A 44 7.89 25.75 -2.56
C THR A 44 6.87 25.82 -1.42
N GLU A 45 5.64 26.25 -1.72
CA GLU A 45 4.56 26.29 -0.72
C GLU A 45 4.29 24.91 -0.10
N GLU A 46 4.57 23.84 -0.86
CA GLU A 46 4.54 22.46 -0.38
C GLU A 46 5.89 22.03 0.20
N VAL A 47 5.86 21.40 1.38
CA VAL A 47 7.03 20.80 2.04
C VAL A 47 7.05 19.29 1.73
N PRO A 48 7.76 18.85 0.66
CA PRO A 48 7.91 17.44 0.36
C PRO A 48 8.66 16.72 1.47
N PHE A 49 8.51 15.40 1.53
CA PHE A 49 9.14 14.56 2.54
C PHE A 49 10.66 14.80 2.72
N VAL A 50 11.38 15.05 1.62
CA VAL A 50 12.82 15.35 1.66
C VAL A 50 13.14 16.61 2.45
N ASP A 51 12.26 17.62 2.43
CA ASP A 51 12.46 18.84 3.21
C ASP A 51 12.24 18.62 4.69
N ALA A 52 11.23 17.81 5.04
CA ALA A 52 11.02 17.40 6.42
C ALA A 52 12.24 16.63 6.97
N LEU A 53 12.86 15.78 6.14
CA LEU A 53 14.13 15.13 6.50
C LEU A 53 15.27 16.14 6.65
N LEU A 54 15.39 17.13 5.76
CA LEU A 54 16.41 18.18 5.86
C LEU A 54 16.26 19.02 7.14
N GLN A 55 15.03 19.29 7.58
CA GLN A 55 14.75 20.00 8.82
C GLN A 55 15.10 19.20 10.08
N SER A 56 15.23 17.88 9.98
CA SER A 56 15.56 17.01 11.12
C SER A 56 17.02 17.10 11.60
N GLN A 57 17.88 17.85 10.88
CA GLN A 57 19.30 18.08 11.21
C GLN A 57 20.13 16.80 11.36
N VAL A 58 19.73 15.72 10.70
CA VAL A 58 20.52 14.48 10.63
C VAL A 58 21.57 14.55 9.50
N PRO A 59 22.64 13.75 9.56
CA PRO A 59 23.63 13.65 8.49
C PRO A 59 23.03 13.31 7.11
N ASP A 60 23.63 13.80 6.03
CA ASP A 60 23.13 13.62 4.66
C ASP A 60 23.00 12.15 4.25
N ASP A 61 23.92 11.30 4.68
CA ASP A 61 23.89 9.86 4.47
C ASP A 61 22.65 9.22 5.12
N GLN A 62 22.26 9.69 6.31
CA GLN A 62 21.02 9.28 6.98
C GLN A 62 19.79 9.75 6.19
N ILE A 63 19.76 11.00 5.72
CA ILE A 63 18.66 11.54 4.89
C ILE A 63 18.46 10.68 3.63
N ILE A 64 19.56 10.35 2.93
CA ILE A 64 19.51 9.53 1.72
C ILE A 64 19.02 8.13 2.07
N SER A 65 19.54 7.52 3.13
CA SER A 65 19.14 6.18 3.58
C SER A 65 17.65 6.12 3.92
N ASP A 66 17.14 7.12 4.65
CA ASP A 66 15.72 7.20 5.00
C ASP A 66 14.85 7.43 3.76
N ALA A 67 15.25 8.34 2.86
CA ALA A 67 14.54 8.55 1.59
C ALA A 67 14.45 7.28 0.74
N VAL A 68 15.54 6.52 0.60
CA VAL A 68 15.54 5.21 -0.08
C VAL A 68 14.60 4.24 0.64
N THR A 69 14.68 4.17 1.96
CA THR A 69 13.89 3.23 2.78
C THR A 69 12.39 3.47 2.61
N PHE A 70 11.94 4.72 2.68
CA PHE A 70 10.53 5.07 2.50
C PHE A 70 10.07 4.82 1.05
N MET A 71 10.90 5.16 0.06
CA MET A 71 10.58 4.92 -1.34
C MET A 71 10.42 3.42 -1.64
N VAL A 72 11.39 2.60 -1.23
CA VAL A 72 11.34 1.14 -1.45
C VAL A 72 10.18 0.50 -0.68
N GLY A 73 9.95 0.92 0.57
CA GLY A 73 8.86 0.40 1.40
C GLY A 73 7.46 0.71 0.84
N GLY A 74 7.26 1.92 0.30
CA GLY A 74 5.97 2.36 -0.25
C GLY A 74 5.68 1.85 -1.66
N LEU A 75 6.70 1.68 -2.51
CA LEU A 75 6.51 1.42 -3.94
C LEU A 75 5.70 0.16 -4.23
N HIS A 76 6.17 -0.99 -3.75
CA HIS A 76 5.52 -2.27 -4.05
C HIS A 76 4.22 -2.44 -3.27
N THR A 77 4.14 -1.93 -2.04
CA THR A 77 2.99 -2.11 -1.15
C THR A 77 1.79 -1.30 -1.65
N SER A 78 1.92 0.02 -1.84
CA SER A 78 0.86 0.87 -2.41
C SER A 78 0.50 0.42 -3.84
N GLY A 79 1.49 0.06 -4.65
CA GLY A 79 1.27 -0.41 -6.01
C GLY A 79 0.42 -1.69 -6.08
N TYR A 80 0.72 -2.69 -5.26
CA TYR A 80 -0.09 -3.91 -5.23
C TYR A 80 -1.43 -3.71 -4.51
N LEU A 81 -1.53 -2.78 -3.55
CA LEU A 81 -2.84 -2.40 -3.00
C LEU A 81 -3.76 -1.85 -4.10
N LEU A 82 -3.25 -0.98 -4.98
CA LEU A 82 -3.99 -0.48 -6.15
C LEU A 82 -4.41 -1.61 -7.10
N VAL A 83 -3.48 -2.52 -7.41
CA VAL A 83 -3.75 -3.67 -8.29
C VAL A 83 -4.87 -4.54 -7.71
N TRP A 84 -4.79 -4.90 -6.43
CA TRP A 84 -5.79 -5.74 -5.78
C TRP A 84 -7.12 -5.04 -5.60
N ALA A 85 -7.13 -3.74 -5.25
CA ALA A 85 -8.38 -2.98 -5.11
C ALA A 85 -9.11 -2.89 -6.45
N THR A 86 -8.37 -2.58 -7.52
CA THR A 86 -8.91 -2.55 -8.90
C THR A 86 -9.44 -3.92 -9.30
N TYR A 87 -8.69 -4.98 -9.00
CA TYR A 87 -9.11 -6.35 -9.26
C TYR A 87 -10.41 -6.69 -8.55
N TYR A 88 -10.48 -6.55 -7.23
CA TYR A 88 -11.69 -6.94 -6.49
C TYR A 88 -12.90 -6.10 -6.88
N MET A 89 -12.75 -4.78 -7.07
CA MET A 89 -13.85 -3.94 -7.57
C MET A 89 -14.31 -4.38 -8.96
N SER A 90 -13.40 -4.74 -9.87
CA SER A 90 -13.76 -5.20 -11.21
C SER A 90 -14.53 -6.52 -11.23
N GLN A 91 -14.34 -7.36 -10.20
CA GLN A 91 -15.07 -8.62 -10.02
C GLN A 91 -16.38 -8.46 -9.23
N HIS A 92 -16.63 -7.29 -8.64
CA HIS A 92 -17.77 -6.98 -7.78
C HIS A 92 -18.36 -5.62 -8.18
N LEU A 93 -19.09 -5.61 -9.30
CA LEU A 93 -19.60 -4.37 -9.90
C LEU A 93 -20.52 -3.58 -8.96
N GLU A 94 -21.23 -4.25 -8.06
CA GLU A 94 -22.02 -3.61 -7.00
C GLU A 94 -21.16 -2.78 -6.04
N VAL A 95 -19.97 -3.29 -5.67
CA VAL A 95 -19.01 -2.56 -4.83
C VAL A 95 -18.43 -1.39 -5.60
N LEU A 96 -18.00 -1.63 -6.86
CA LEU A 96 -17.49 -0.57 -7.74
C LEU A 96 -18.52 0.56 -7.91
N ASN A 97 -19.79 0.22 -8.18
CA ASN A 97 -20.86 1.20 -8.35
C ASN A 97 -21.10 2.01 -7.08
N SER A 98 -21.06 1.37 -5.90
CA SER A 98 -21.17 2.07 -4.61
C SER A 98 -20.01 3.04 -4.38
N VAL A 99 -18.77 2.63 -4.68
CA VAL A 99 -17.58 3.51 -4.61
C VAL A 99 -17.75 4.70 -5.55
N VAL A 100 -18.10 4.47 -6.81
CA VAL A 100 -18.29 5.54 -7.81
C VAL A 100 -19.42 6.49 -7.40
N ALA A 101 -20.53 5.97 -6.87
CA ALA A 101 -21.65 6.79 -6.41
C ALA A 101 -21.28 7.66 -5.19
N GLU A 102 -20.59 7.08 -4.20
CA GLU A 102 -20.08 7.82 -3.04
C GLU A 102 -19.09 8.90 -3.49
N MET A 103 -18.10 8.55 -4.30
CA MET A 103 -17.11 9.49 -4.81
C MET A 103 -17.74 10.65 -5.57
N ARG A 104 -18.71 10.39 -6.46
CA ARG A 104 -19.41 11.45 -7.20
C ARG A 104 -20.18 12.38 -6.28
N LYS A 105 -20.74 11.86 -5.19
CA LYS A 105 -21.48 12.65 -4.20
C LYS A 105 -20.55 13.52 -3.34
N GLU A 106 -19.48 12.94 -2.82
CA GLU A 106 -18.59 13.61 -1.86
C GLU A 106 -17.55 14.51 -2.55
N VAL A 107 -17.00 14.06 -3.68
CA VAL A 107 -15.91 14.75 -4.41
C VAL A 107 -16.42 15.46 -5.68
N GLY A 108 -17.36 14.84 -6.41
CA GLY A 108 -17.82 15.38 -7.70
C GLY A 108 -16.71 15.36 -8.76
N ASN A 109 -16.57 16.45 -9.51
CA ASN A 109 -15.47 16.69 -10.46
C ASN A 109 -14.34 17.55 -9.87
N ASP A 110 -14.42 17.85 -8.57
CA ASP A 110 -13.49 18.73 -7.88
C ASP A 110 -12.18 17.99 -7.55
N ARG A 111 -11.05 18.62 -7.86
CA ARG A 111 -9.70 18.11 -7.54
C ARG A 111 -8.98 18.93 -6.46
N SER A 112 -9.74 19.72 -5.71
CA SER A 112 -9.26 20.56 -4.63
C SER A 112 -9.44 19.87 -3.26
N GLU A 113 -9.75 20.64 -2.22
CA GLU A 113 -9.83 20.23 -0.82
C GLU A 113 -10.73 19.00 -0.59
N LYS A 114 -11.86 18.90 -1.28
CA LYS A 114 -12.80 17.77 -1.17
C LYS A 114 -12.17 16.41 -1.48
N LEU A 115 -11.28 16.35 -2.47
CA LEU A 115 -10.58 15.12 -2.81
C LEU A 115 -9.67 14.66 -1.66
N TYR A 116 -8.99 15.61 -1.03
CA TYR A 116 -8.15 15.32 0.13
C TYR A 116 -8.99 14.92 1.33
N GLU A 117 -10.06 15.65 1.67
CA GLU A 117 -10.98 15.29 2.75
C GLU A 117 -11.53 13.87 2.59
N TYR A 118 -11.96 13.52 1.37
CA TYR A 118 -12.42 12.18 1.05
C TYR A 118 -11.33 11.12 1.23
N ALA A 119 -10.10 11.40 0.77
CA ALA A 119 -8.97 10.48 0.89
C ALA A 119 -8.48 10.30 2.35
N TYR A 120 -8.63 11.32 3.20
CA TYR A 120 -8.33 11.25 4.63
C TYR A 120 -9.45 10.58 5.44
N SER A 121 -10.66 10.45 4.87
CA SER A 121 -11.79 9.85 5.56
C SER A 121 -11.49 8.40 5.97
N THR A 122 -11.73 8.11 7.25
CA THR A 122 -11.61 6.76 7.81
C THR A 122 -12.93 5.99 7.79
N THR A 123 -14.00 6.62 7.34
CA THR A 123 -15.37 6.08 7.35
C THR A 123 -16.00 5.98 5.96
N SER A 124 -15.30 6.42 4.91
CA SER A 124 -15.76 6.29 3.53
C SER A 124 -15.92 4.81 3.14
N TYR A 125 -16.81 4.56 2.19
CA TYR A 125 -16.99 3.24 1.62
C TYR A 125 -15.72 2.78 0.88
N LEU A 126 -15.03 3.69 0.18
CA LEU A 126 -13.71 3.37 -0.40
C LEU A 126 -12.71 2.92 0.67
N ARG A 127 -12.71 3.54 1.86
CA ARG A 127 -11.86 3.07 2.96
C ARG A 127 -12.17 1.62 3.35
N LYS A 128 -13.44 1.26 3.49
CA LYS A 128 -13.85 -0.14 3.75
C LYS A 128 -13.38 -1.09 2.64
N VAL A 129 -13.48 -0.68 1.38
CA VAL A 129 -13.01 -1.45 0.22
C VAL A 129 -11.49 -1.67 0.27
N LEU A 130 -10.71 -0.65 0.65
CA LEU A 130 -9.27 -0.78 0.82
C LEU A 130 -8.91 -1.70 2.00
N ASP A 131 -9.63 -1.60 3.11
CA ASP A 131 -9.41 -2.48 4.27
C ASP A 131 -9.72 -3.95 3.94
N GLU A 132 -10.82 -4.20 3.23
CA GLU A 132 -11.16 -5.54 2.75
C GLU A 132 -10.19 -6.04 1.67
N THR A 133 -9.67 -5.13 0.84
CA THR A 133 -8.61 -5.47 -0.13
C THR A 133 -7.35 -5.94 0.60
N LEU A 134 -6.89 -5.20 1.61
CA LEU A 134 -5.73 -5.58 2.43
C LEU A 134 -5.93 -6.94 3.11
N ARG A 135 -7.13 -7.19 3.66
CA ARG A 135 -7.47 -8.46 4.30
C ARG A 135 -7.45 -9.61 3.30
N LEU A 136 -8.19 -9.48 2.20
CA LEU A 136 -8.44 -10.59 1.28
C LEU A 136 -7.25 -10.89 0.39
N SER A 137 -6.49 -9.87 -0.06
CA SER A 137 -5.22 -10.10 -0.75
C SER A 137 -4.12 -10.57 0.19
N THR A 138 -4.27 -10.35 1.50
CA THR A 138 -3.23 -10.63 2.50
C THR A 138 -1.93 -9.98 2.06
N LEU A 139 -1.99 -8.67 1.82
CA LEU A 139 -0.97 -7.92 1.09
C LEU A 139 0.42 -8.06 1.74
N ALA A 140 0.49 -7.98 3.07
CA ALA A 140 1.68 -8.26 3.87
C ALA A 140 1.40 -9.49 4.75
N PRO A 141 1.77 -10.71 4.31
CA PRO A 141 1.35 -11.95 4.96
C PRO A 141 2.05 -12.24 6.30
N TYR A 142 3.24 -11.68 6.54
CA TYR A 142 4.00 -11.90 7.76
C TYR A 142 4.89 -10.70 8.11
N ALA A 143 5.31 -10.64 9.37
CA ALA A 143 6.42 -9.82 9.82
C ALA A 143 7.40 -10.68 10.63
N ALA A 144 8.66 -10.27 10.71
CA ALA A 144 9.68 -11.00 11.46
C ALA A 144 10.24 -10.15 12.61
N ARG A 145 10.62 -10.81 13.70
CA ARG A 145 11.37 -10.25 14.84
C ARG A 145 12.57 -11.13 15.12
N TYR A 146 13.60 -10.51 15.65
CA TYR A 146 14.82 -11.16 16.10
C TYR A 146 15.28 -10.44 17.36
N SER A 147 15.67 -11.20 18.37
CA SER A 147 16.19 -10.69 19.64
C SER A 147 17.54 -11.31 19.91
N GLU A 148 18.49 -10.51 20.38
CA GLU A 148 19.79 -10.98 20.89
C GLU A 148 19.72 -11.40 22.36
N GLU A 149 18.56 -11.23 22.99
CA GLU A 149 18.26 -11.62 24.37
C GLU A 149 17.14 -12.66 24.38
N ASP A 150 17.14 -13.52 25.41
CA ASP A 150 16.02 -14.41 25.71
C ASP A 150 14.76 -13.57 25.99
N ILE A 151 13.64 -13.92 25.36
CA ILE A 151 12.37 -13.23 25.58
C ILE A 151 11.29 -14.20 26.06
N THR A 152 10.28 -13.68 26.76
CA THR A 152 9.12 -14.46 27.19
C THR A 152 7.87 -13.95 26.48
N VAL A 153 7.12 -14.84 25.83
CA VAL A 153 5.84 -14.56 25.18
C VAL A 153 4.77 -15.43 25.82
N GLY A 154 3.91 -14.83 26.64
CA GLY A 154 2.95 -15.58 27.46
C GLY A 154 3.69 -16.49 28.45
N GLU A 155 3.48 -17.79 28.34
CA GLU A 155 4.16 -18.83 29.14
C GLU A 155 5.43 -19.39 28.48
N TYR A 156 5.73 -18.99 27.24
CA TYR A 156 6.82 -19.54 26.45
C TYR A 156 8.08 -18.69 26.58
N SER A 157 9.21 -19.33 26.89
CA SER A 157 10.53 -18.71 26.80
C SER A 157 11.12 -18.99 25.41
N ILE A 158 11.56 -17.93 24.73
CA ILE A 158 12.13 -17.95 23.40
C ILE A 158 13.60 -17.53 23.55
N PRO A 159 14.56 -18.44 23.27
CA PRO A 159 15.97 -18.13 23.40
C PRO A 159 16.44 -17.01 22.45
N ALA A 160 17.47 -16.28 22.89
CA ALA A 160 18.24 -15.36 22.08
C ALA A 160 18.64 -15.99 20.75
N GLY A 161 18.61 -15.19 19.68
CA GLY A 161 18.95 -15.63 18.33
C GLY A 161 17.84 -16.41 17.61
N THR A 162 16.67 -16.59 18.22
CA THR A 162 15.53 -17.26 17.59
C THR A 162 14.70 -16.25 16.77
N PRO A 163 14.56 -16.44 15.44
CA PRO A 163 13.63 -15.63 14.65
C PRO A 163 12.17 -15.94 15.02
N ILE A 164 11.37 -14.90 15.18
CA ILE A 164 9.93 -14.98 15.45
C ILE A 164 9.18 -14.45 14.25
N ILE A 165 8.21 -15.21 13.76
CA ILE A 165 7.36 -14.81 12.63
C ILE A 165 5.96 -14.49 13.15
N ASP A 166 5.57 -13.22 13.00
CA ASP A 166 4.19 -12.77 13.18
C ASP A 166 3.40 -13.18 11.93
N ALA A 167 2.57 -14.22 12.04
CA ALA A 167 1.77 -14.75 10.94
C ALA A 167 0.52 -13.91 10.66
N LEU A 168 0.70 -12.64 10.29
CA LEU A 168 -0.36 -11.65 10.08
C LEU A 168 -1.49 -12.18 9.18
N GLY A 169 -1.14 -12.88 8.10
CA GLY A 169 -2.09 -13.44 7.14
C GLY A 169 -3.01 -14.51 7.71
N VAL A 170 -2.57 -15.26 8.73
CA VAL A 170 -3.40 -16.28 9.38
C VAL A 170 -4.59 -15.61 10.06
N SER A 171 -4.37 -14.52 10.80
CA SER A 171 -5.45 -13.77 11.45
C SER A 171 -6.43 -13.15 10.44
N LEU A 172 -5.94 -12.66 9.30
CA LEU A 172 -6.77 -12.09 8.22
C LEU A 172 -7.66 -13.15 7.52
N LYS A 173 -7.29 -14.42 7.64
CA LYS A 173 -7.95 -15.58 7.03
C LYS A 173 -8.61 -16.53 8.04
N ASN A 174 -8.67 -16.16 9.31
CA ASN A 174 -9.25 -16.99 10.36
C ASN A 174 -10.79 -16.87 10.39
N GLU A 175 -11.49 -17.98 10.15
CA GLU A 175 -12.96 -18.05 10.16
C GLU A 175 -13.59 -17.75 11.53
N CYS A 176 -12.85 -17.92 12.63
CA CYS A 176 -13.31 -17.52 13.96
C CYS A 176 -13.33 -15.99 14.13
N LEU A 177 -12.53 -15.25 13.36
CA LEU A 177 -12.42 -13.80 13.42
C LEU A 177 -13.24 -13.10 12.31
N TRP A 178 -13.44 -13.78 11.17
CA TRP A 178 -14.09 -13.23 9.99
C TRP A 178 -15.16 -14.18 9.47
N LYS A 179 -16.40 -13.67 9.36
CA LYS A 179 -17.47 -14.39 8.67
C LYS A 179 -17.17 -14.43 7.17
N ASN A 180 -17.58 -15.49 6.48
CA ASN A 180 -17.41 -15.62 5.02
C ASN A 180 -16.01 -15.23 4.53
N VAL A 181 -14.96 -15.73 5.20
CA VAL A 181 -13.60 -15.18 5.13
C VAL A 181 -12.99 -15.09 3.72
N HIS A 182 -13.47 -15.91 2.79
CA HIS A 182 -13.01 -15.93 1.39
C HIS A 182 -13.79 -15.00 0.46
N LYS A 183 -14.91 -14.42 0.91
CA LYS A 183 -15.70 -13.44 0.15
C LYS A 183 -15.07 -12.05 0.29
N PHE A 184 -15.08 -11.29 -0.79
CA PHE A 184 -14.81 -9.86 -0.76
C PHE A 184 -16.06 -9.13 -0.27
N ASP A 185 -16.04 -8.68 0.99
CA ASP A 185 -17.16 -8.02 1.64
C ASP A 185 -16.70 -6.79 2.44
N PRO A 186 -16.76 -5.57 1.85
CA PRO A 186 -16.41 -4.34 2.55
C PRO A 186 -17.19 -4.11 3.85
N GLU A 187 -18.35 -4.73 4.04
CA GLU A 187 -19.13 -4.57 5.27
C GLU A 187 -18.51 -5.29 6.48
N HIS A 188 -17.45 -6.07 6.29
CA HIS A 188 -16.58 -6.51 7.37
C HIS A 188 -15.99 -5.34 8.19
N PHE A 189 -15.94 -4.15 7.61
CA PHE A 189 -15.42 -2.90 8.19
C PHE A 189 -16.52 -1.86 8.44
N GLY A 190 -17.78 -2.29 8.56
CA GLY A 190 -18.87 -1.44 9.04
C GLY A 190 -18.73 -1.03 10.51
N SER A 191 -19.45 0.02 10.92
CA SER A 191 -19.34 0.68 12.24
C SER A 191 -19.50 -0.26 13.44
N CYS A 192 -20.31 -1.33 13.33
CA CYS A 192 -20.49 -2.32 14.40
C CYS A 192 -19.49 -3.51 14.34
N ALA A 193 -18.87 -3.77 13.18
CA ALA A 193 -18.07 -4.96 12.94
C ALA A 193 -16.64 -4.86 13.49
N LEU A 194 -16.10 -3.65 13.61
CA LEU A 194 -14.76 -3.39 14.16
C LEU A 194 -14.74 -3.27 15.69
N GLN A 195 -15.81 -2.75 16.31
CA GLN A 195 -15.88 -2.58 17.77
C GLN A 195 -15.93 -3.89 18.55
N SER A 196 -16.26 -5.00 17.88
CA SER A 196 -16.35 -6.34 18.47
C SER A 196 -15.17 -7.26 18.12
N LYS A 197 -14.25 -6.81 17.26
CA LYS A 197 -13.07 -7.59 16.87
C LYS A 197 -11.88 -7.15 17.71
N ASP A 198 -11.15 -8.11 18.27
CA ASP A 198 -9.87 -7.88 18.92
C ASP A 198 -9.00 -7.01 17.99
N SER A 199 -8.40 -5.95 18.53
CA SER A 199 -7.62 -4.97 17.75
C SER A 199 -6.49 -5.59 16.92
N MET A 200 -6.11 -6.83 17.24
CA MET A 200 -5.08 -7.61 16.56
C MET A 200 -5.62 -8.45 15.37
N ALA A 201 -6.93 -8.64 15.23
CA ALA A 201 -7.52 -9.44 14.15
C ALA A 201 -7.27 -8.81 12.77
N PHE A 202 -7.19 -7.48 12.71
CA PHE A 202 -6.86 -6.72 11.51
C PHE A 202 -5.66 -5.81 11.77
N SER A 203 -4.46 -6.25 11.36
CA SER A 203 -3.22 -5.49 11.51
C SER A 203 -2.36 -5.54 10.24
N PRO A 204 -2.88 -5.12 9.07
CA PRO A 204 -2.17 -5.21 7.79
C PRO A 204 -0.93 -4.32 7.72
N PHE A 205 -0.80 -3.34 8.63
CA PHE A 205 0.36 -2.45 8.76
C PHE A 205 1.25 -2.79 9.97
N GLY A 206 1.06 -3.96 10.57
CA GLY A 206 1.66 -4.32 11.85
C GLY A 206 1.11 -3.47 13.02
N MET A 207 1.81 -3.53 14.15
CA MET A 207 1.36 -2.90 15.40
C MET A 207 2.55 -2.44 16.27
N GLY A 208 2.23 -1.66 17.31
CA GLY A 208 3.22 -1.17 18.29
C GLY A 208 4.27 -0.25 17.68
N ARG A 209 5.47 -0.24 18.27
CA ARG A 209 6.59 0.64 17.88
C ARG A 209 7.12 0.40 16.45
N ARG A 210 6.73 -0.71 15.83
CA ARG A 210 7.12 -1.09 14.45
C ARG A 210 5.94 -1.08 13.49
N LYS A 211 4.81 -0.46 13.89
CA LYS A 211 3.71 -0.17 12.95
C LYS A 211 4.25 0.65 11.78
N CYS A 212 3.81 0.32 10.56
CA CYS A 212 4.25 0.99 9.34
C CYS A 212 4.08 2.51 9.46
N PRO A 213 5.16 3.31 9.31
CA PRO A 213 5.06 4.77 9.39
C PRO A 213 4.27 5.37 8.21
N GLY A 214 4.22 4.67 7.08
CA GLY A 214 3.52 5.12 5.87
C GLY A 214 2.03 4.78 5.81
N TYR A 215 1.42 4.21 6.87
CA TYR A 215 0.06 3.69 6.77
C TYR A 215 -0.96 4.77 6.36
N GLN A 216 -0.94 5.95 6.97
CA GLN A 216 -1.87 7.03 6.61
C GLN A 216 -1.63 7.51 5.19
N PHE A 217 -0.37 7.72 4.83
CA PHE A 217 0.02 8.13 3.48
C PHE A 217 -0.48 7.14 2.43
N SER A 218 -0.32 5.83 2.65
CA SER A 218 -0.79 4.80 1.70
C SER A 218 -2.30 4.85 1.47
N TYR A 219 -3.12 5.08 2.50
CA TYR A 219 -4.56 5.20 2.30
C TYR A 219 -4.92 6.45 1.49
N VAL A 220 -4.26 7.57 1.78
CA VAL A 220 -4.51 8.83 1.06
C VAL A 220 -4.07 8.70 -0.40
N GLU A 221 -2.83 8.26 -0.64
CA GLU A 221 -2.25 8.04 -1.96
C GLU A 221 -3.13 7.14 -2.82
N VAL A 222 -3.51 5.97 -2.30
CA VAL A 222 -4.32 4.99 -3.02
C VAL A 222 -5.74 5.51 -3.25
N SER A 223 -6.34 6.19 -2.28
CA SER A 223 -7.70 6.75 -2.40
C SER A 223 -7.75 7.85 -3.47
N ILE A 224 -6.78 8.77 -3.46
CA ILE A 224 -6.65 9.81 -4.48
C ILE A 224 -6.47 9.19 -5.86
N PHE A 225 -5.56 8.23 -6.00
CA PHE A 225 -5.29 7.59 -7.28
C PHE A 225 -6.54 6.88 -7.84
N LEU A 226 -7.19 6.03 -7.03
CA LEU A 226 -8.41 5.33 -7.45
C LEU A 226 -9.53 6.31 -7.78
N THR A 227 -9.67 7.38 -7.00
CA THR A 227 -10.67 8.43 -7.24
C THR A 227 -10.47 9.06 -8.62
N LEU A 228 -9.26 9.52 -8.91
CA LEU A 228 -8.92 10.15 -10.19
C LEU A 228 -9.02 9.17 -11.37
N LEU A 229 -8.66 7.90 -11.16
CA LEU A 229 -8.75 6.85 -12.16
C LEU A 229 -10.21 6.60 -12.56
N LEU A 230 -11.09 6.39 -11.57
CA LEU A 230 -12.50 6.06 -11.77
C LEU A 230 -13.34 7.28 -12.21
N GLN A 231 -12.89 8.50 -11.94
CA GLN A 231 -13.49 9.71 -12.53
C GLN A 231 -13.25 9.82 -14.04
N ARG A 232 -12.11 9.33 -14.52
CA ARG A 232 -11.68 9.50 -15.91
C ARG A 232 -11.98 8.29 -16.78
N PHE A 233 -12.04 7.10 -16.20
CA PHE A 233 -12.08 5.87 -16.97
C PHE A 233 -13.02 4.83 -16.38
N ASN A 234 -13.74 4.16 -17.28
CA ASN A 234 -14.38 2.89 -17.01
C ASN A 234 -13.38 1.77 -17.31
N LEU A 235 -13.09 0.94 -16.31
CA LEU A 235 -12.16 -0.19 -16.42
C LEU A 235 -12.97 -1.48 -16.60
N LYS A 236 -12.69 -2.22 -17.68
CA LYS A 236 -13.30 -3.53 -17.92
C LYS A 236 -12.21 -4.60 -17.95
N PRO A 237 -12.27 -5.64 -17.10
CA PRO A 237 -11.29 -6.72 -17.16
C PRO A 237 -11.36 -7.43 -18.52
N VAL A 238 -10.20 -7.79 -19.07
CA VAL A 238 -10.11 -8.55 -20.34
C VAL A 238 -10.52 -10.01 -20.14
N SER A 239 -10.44 -10.51 -18.90
CA SER A 239 -10.78 -11.88 -18.51
C SER A 239 -11.53 -11.87 -17.18
N ASP A 240 -12.59 -12.68 -17.11
CA ASP A 240 -13.35 -12.93 -15.87
C ASP A 240 -12.79 -14.11 -15.08
N LYS A 241 -11.68 -14.71 -15.54
CA LYS A 241 -11.00 -15.77 -14.78
C LYS A 241 -10.36 -15.16 -13.54
N GLY A 242 -10.57 -15.82 -12.40
CA GLY A 242 -9.90 -15.46 -11.16
C GLY A 242 -8.38 -15.60 -11.28
N VAL A 243 -7.65 -14.74 -10.58
CA VAL A 243 -6.17 -14.77 -10.53
C VAL A 243 -5.67 -15.44 -9.25
N GLY A 244 -4.58 -16.21 -9.37
CA GLY A 244 -3.89 -16.75 -8.21
C GLY A 244 -3.13 -15.68 -7.42
N MET A 245 -2.85 -15.98 -6.15
CA MET A 245 -2.00 -15.14 -5.32
C MET A 245 -0.60 -15.74 -5.19
N VAL A 246 0.38 -14.87 -5.27
CA VAL A 246 1.79 -15.13 -5.04
C VAL A 246 2.15 -14.51 -3.69
N HIS A 247 2.36 -15.34 -2.67
CA HIS A 247 2.78 -14.85 -1.36
C HIS A 247 4.30 -14.71 -1.30
N GLY A 248 4.76 -13.50 -0.99
CA GLY A 248 6.14 -13.15 -0.64
C GLY A 248 6.11 -12.00 0.36
N LEU A 249 7.16 -11.17 0.41
CA LEU A 249 7.14 -9.96 1.25
C LEU A 249 5.92 -9.06 0.99
N VAL A 250 5.50 -8.96 -0.29
CA VAL A 250 4.25 -8.33 -0.71
C VAL A 250 3.52 -9.30 -1.63
N THR A 251 2.26 -9.59 -1.32
CA THR A 251 1.44 -10.50 -2.12
C THR A 251 1.10 -9.87 -3.46
N SER A 252 1.44 -10.56 -4.55
CA SER A 252 1.16 -10.12 -5.93
C SER A 252 0.24 -11.10 -6.67
N PRO A 253 -0.38 -10.69 -7.77
CA PRO A 253 -1.05 -11.64 -8.67
C PRO A 253 -0.06 -12.65 -9.26
N SER A 254 -0.51 -13.86 -9.55
CA SER A 254 0.29 -14.91 -10.22
C SER A 254 0.56 -14.61 -11.70
N GLU A 255 -0.25 -13.76 -12.31
CA GLU A 255 -0.13 -13.34 -13.70
C GLU A 255 -0.54 -11.87 -13.84
N PRO A 256 -0.12 -11.18 -14.92
CA PRO A 256 -0.56 -9.81 -15.18
C PRO A 256 -2.08 -9.70 -15.34
N LEU A 257 -2.66 -8.64 -14.77
CA LEU A 257 -4.07 -8.32 -14.94
C LEU A 257 -4.23 -7.29 -16.06
N TYR A 258 -5.05 -7.63 -17.06
CA TYR A 258 -5.29 -6.78 -18.22
C TYR A 258 -6.68 -6.15 -18.17
N TYR A 259 -6.75 -4.86 -18.47
CA TYR A 259 -7.98 -4.08 -18.49
C TYR A 259 -8.11 -3.32 -19.81
N THR A 260 -9.31 -3.34 -20.38
CA THR A 260 -9.72 -2.36 -21.39
C THR A 260 -10.16 -1.09 -20.67
N VAL A 261 -9.60 0.04 -21.09
CA VAL A 261 -9.83 1.35 -20.47
C VAL A 261 -10.66 2.20 -21.43
N HIS A 262 -11.83 2.64 -20.99
CA HIS A 262 -12.71 3.52 -21.76
C HIS A 262 -12.79 4.89 -21.07
N PRO A 263 -12.43 5.99 -21.74
CA PRO A 263 -12.65 7.33 -21.20
C PRO A 263 -14.13 7.55 -20.87
N ILE A 264 -14.39 8.15 -19.71
CA ILE A 264 -15.72 8.68 -19.37
C ILE A 264 -15.84 10.01 -20.10
N ALA A 265 -16.91 10.21 -20.86
CA ALA A 265 -17.16 11.48 -21.53
C ALA A 265 -17.17 12.59 -20.47
N SER A 266 -16.37 13.63 -20.66
CA SER A 266 -16.46 14.83 -19.84
C SER A 266 -17.80 15.49 -20.13
N ASP A 267 -18.60 15.76 -19.10
CA ASP A 267 -19.65 16.76 -19.18
C ASP A 267 -18.97 18.14 -19.30
N GLU A 268 -18.36 18.43 -20.46
CA GLU A 268 -18.00 19.78 -20.88
C GLU A 268 -19.29 20.50 -21.32
N SER A 269 -20.18 20.73 -20.37
CA SER A 269 -21.22 21.74 -20.45
C SER A 269 -21.04 22.72 -19.28
N THR A 270 -19.93 23.44 -19.28
CA THR A 270 -19.81 24.71 -18.57
C THR A 270 -19.59 25.78 -19.63
N THR A 271 -20.73 26.30 -20.08
CA THR A 271 -20.97 27.64 -20.60
C THR A 271 -19.75 28.57 -20.57
N GLU A 272 -19.27 28.91 -21.77
CA GLU A 272 -18.78 30.25 -22.05
C GLU A 272 -19.87 31.25 -21.65
N GLU A 273 -19.59 32.11 -20.67
CA GLU A 273 -20.06 33.50 -20.57
C GLU A 273 -19.16 34.30 -19.62
#